data_AF-A0A5C3MXF5-F1
#
_entry.id   AF-A0A5C3MXF5-F1
#
_cell.length_a   1.000
_cell.length_b   1.000
_cell.length_c   1.000
_cell.angle_alpha   90.00
_cell.angle_beta   90.00
_cell.angle_gamma   90.00
#
_symmetry.space_group_name_H-M   'P 1'
#
loop_
_entity.id
_entity.type
_entity.pdbx_description
1 polymer ?
#
loop_
_entity_poly.entity_id
_entity_poly.type
_entity_poly.pdbx_seq_one_letter_code
_entity_poly.pdbx_strand_id
1 'polypeptide(L)'
;MPTAPVDSKGTELSFTDTGPVHGSDTYTTLVVLHGCGFPAEKDDLRLVVVNRRAYGGSTKYGEAELEELRTGQASFLHRIASELANFLVWLIDTNHIPPTSEDGSQGGICLMGWSLGNTSVMTLLAYPDVIPPEISAKLEQYLRKIVLYDPPHCVFGLDKPKRSYDPFEDPELANDPARAFRHFCLWATAYYSHRDLSAARYMSGLDYSKLGTNSAMMDASEEEWATITDGQAAANADVGMIYWMQPAIRIQTRNVLFRERIFEKFLPKVEITLLYGTASFWTSVFAVLELERQYGEHRAKGRNARPMTFFALQDSSHFAHWDEPERFWAAVVEAINTSSVI
;
A
#
# COMPACT_ATOMS: atom_id res chain seq x y z
N MET A 1 -21.54 3.80 5.18
CA MET A 1 -20.20 3.94 5.77
C MET A 1 -20.04 5.37 6.25
N PRO A 2 -19.42 5.63 7.42
CA PRO A 2 -19.08 6.99 7.84
C PRO A 2 -18.09 7.65 6.87
N THR A 3 -18.05 8.97 6.89
CA THR A 3 -17.07 9.78 6.14
C THR A 3 -16.28 10.68 7.08
N ALA A 4 -15.06 11.02 6.65
CA ALA A 4 -14.14 11.90 7.36
C ALA A 4 -13.74 13.07 6.45
N PRO A 5 -13.87 14.34 6.89
CA PRO A 5 -13.40 15.48 6.13
C PRO A 5 -11.86 15.52 6.12
N VAL A 6 -11.26 15.76 4.96
CA VAL A 6 -9.80 15.77 4.79
C VAL A 6 -9.25 17.09 4.28
N ASP A 7 -10.11 18.08 4.03
CA ASP A 7 -9.73 19.45 3.74
C ASP A 7 -10.89 20.44 4.02
N SER A 8 -10.62 21.74 3.83
CA SER A 8 -11.64 22.79 3.94
C SER A 8 -12.49 22.98 2.69
N LYS A 9 -12.33 22.12 1.66
CA LYS A 9 -13.02 22.20 0.37
C LYS A 9 -14.20 21.23 0.28
N GLY A 10 -14.45 20.46 1.34
CA GLY A 10 -15.52 19.45 1.38
C GLY A 10 -15.11 18.11 0.78
N THR A 11 -13.80 17.83 0.67
CA THR A 11 -13.31 16.49 0.32
C THR A 11 -13.49 15.57 1.53
N GLU A 12 -14.10 14.42 1.30
CA GLU A 12 -14.33 13.41 2.33
C GLU A 12 -13.80 12.04 1.91
N LEU A 13 -13.31 11.27 2.87
CA LEU A 13 -12.98 9.86 2.70
C LEU A 13 -13.99 9.00 3.46
N SER A 14 -14.61 8.04 2.77
CA SER A 14 -15.39 6.98 3.39
C SER A 14 -14.47 5.93 3.98
N PHE A 15 -14.86 5.38 5.11
CA PHE A 15 -14.10 4.32 5.77
C PHE A 15 -15.03 3.37 6.55
N THR A 16 -14.51 2.20 6.90
CA THR A 16 -15.07 1.34 7.94
C THR A 16 -14.19 1.44 9.18
N ASP A 17 -14.78 1.41 10.37
CA ASP A 17 -14.06 1.31 11.64
C ASP A 17 -14.77 0.24 12.47
N THR A 18 -14.06 -0.80 12.86
CA THR A 18 -14.60 -1.88 13.71
C THR A 18 -14.76 -1.44 15.17
N GLY A 19 -14.17 -0.30 15.54
CA GLY A 19 -14.26 0.32 16.85
C GLY A 19 -13.14 -0.12 17.81
N PRO A 20 -13.06 0.51 19.00
CA PRO A 20 -12.11 0.15 20.04
C PRO A 20 -12.14 -1.33 20.41
N VAL A 21 -10.96 -1.90 20.71
CA VAL A 21 -10.88 -3.27 21.24
C VAL A 21 -11.43 -3.26 22.67
N HIS A 22 -12.52 -4.00 22.90
CA HIS A 22 -13.23 -3.99 24.17
C HIS A 22 -12.33 -4.43 25.33
N GLY A 23 -12.25 -3.61 26.39
CA GLY A 23 -11.45 -3.89 27.58
C GLY A 23 -9.95 -3.61 27.43
N SER A 24 -9.52 -2.93 26.36
CA SER A 24 -8.15 -2.48 26.16
C SER A 24 -8.09 -0.96 25.97
N ASP A 25 -7.19 -0.31 26.71
CA ASP A 25 -6.89 1.12 26.57
C ASP A 25 -5.56 1.36 25.82
N THR A 26 -4.90 0.28 25.39
CA THR A 26 -3.56 0.30 24.79
C THR A 26 -3.49 -0.39 23.43
N TYR A 27 -4.65 -0.67 22.81
CA TYR A 27 -4.69 -1.33 21.50
C TYR A 27 -4.01 -0.49 20.42
N THR A 28 -3.40 -1.17 19.46
CA THR A 28 -2.88 -0.53 18.24
C THR A 28 -4.01 -0.40 17.24
N THR A 29 -4.15 0.77 16.61
CA THR A 29 -5.10 0.96 15.50
C THR A 29 -4.39 0.67 14.19
N LEU A 30 -4.95 -0.21 13.36
CA LEU A 30 -4.43 -0.46 12.02
C LEU A 30 -5.32 0.27 11.00
N VAL A 31 -4.74 1.25 10.31
CA VAL A 31 -5.40 1.98 9.21
C VAL A 31 -4.94 1.35 7.90
N VAL A 32 -5.87 0.96 7.03
CA VAL A 32 -5.55 0.19 5.81
C VAL A 32 -6.06 0.90 4.56
N LEU A 33 -5.21 1.04 3.55
CA LEU A 33 -5.56 1.53 2.21
C LEU A 33 -5.47 0.38 1.20
N HIS A 34 -6.58 0.12 0.52
CA HIS A 34 -6.76 -1.02 -0.38
C HIS A 34 -6.06 -0.87 -1.75
N GLY A 35 -6.00 -1.98 -2.49
CA GLY A 35 -5.35 -2.11 -3.79
C GLY A 35 -6.14 -1.65 -5.01
N CYS A 36 -5.57 -1.92 -6.19
CA CYS A 36 -6.15 -1.57 -7.49
C CYS A 36 -7.37 -2.41 -7.78
N GLY A 37 -8.53 -1.77 -7.90
CA GLY A 37 -9.79 -2.42 -8.29
C GLY A 37 -10.49 -3.20 -7.20
N PHE A 38 -9.93 -3.32 -5.99
CA PHE A 38 -10.51 -4.10 -4.88
C PHE A 38 -10.78 -3.17 -3.70
N PRO A 39 -12.04 -2.80 -3.43
CA PRO A 39 -12.39 -2.00 -2.26
C PRO A 39 -12.16 -2.77 -0.96
N ALA A 40 -12.16 -2.02 0.14
CA ALA A 40 -12.00 -2.49 1.50
C ALA A 40 -13.11 -3.45 1.99
N GLU A 41 -12.75 -4.55 2.67
CA GLU A 41 -13.67 -5.38 3.46
C GLU A 41 -13.22 -5.52 4.94
N LYS A 42 -14.10 -6.06 5.80
CA LYS A 42 -14.03 -6.01 7.28
C LYS A 42 -13.41 -7.29 7.88
N ASP A 43 -12.67 -7.15 9.00
CA ASP A 43 -12.13 -8.25 9.83
C ASP A 43 -12.07 -7.90 11.36
N ASP A 44 -11.62 -8.83 12.22
CA ASP A 44 -11.73 -8.84 13.71
C ASP A 44 -10.63 -8.11 14.53
N LEU A 45 -9.86 -7.18 13.95
CA LEU A 45 -9.00 -6.24 14.69
C LEU A 45 -9.67 -4.85 14.78
N ARG A 46 -9.11 -3.87 15.53
CA ARG A 46 -9.50 -2.46 15.28
C ARG A 46 -8.93 -2.03 13.94
N LEU A 47 -9.72 -2.25 12.90
CA LEU A 47 -9.39 -1.99 11.52
C LEU A 47 -10.14 -0.76 11.09
N VAL A 48 -9.38 0.23 10.64
CA VAL A 48 -9.91 1.40 9.96
C VAL A 48 -9.56 1.26 8.48
N VAL A 49 -10.50 0.79 7.66
CA VAL A 49 -10.23 0.56 6.25
C VAL A 49 -10.77 1.73 5.44
N VAL A 50 -9.86 2.44 4.76
CA VAL A 50 -10.15 3.71 4.08
C VAL A 50 -10.37 3.46 2.59
N ASN A 51 -11.53 3.88 2.08
CA ASN A 51 -11.75 3.88 0.64
C ASN A 51 -11.02 5.06 0.02
N ARG A 52 -10.09 4.75 -0.89
CA ARG A 52 -9.33 5.78 -1.61
C ARG A 52 -10.29 6.65 -2.42
N ARG A 53 -9.91 7.90 -2.71
CA ARG A 53 -10.66 8.74 -3.65
C ARG A 53 -10.78 8.00 -5.00
N ALA A 54 -11.89 8.24 -5.69
CA ALA A 54 -12.41 7.46 -6.84
C ALA A 54 -13.23 6.20 -6.50
N TYR A 55 -13.09 5.63 -5.30
CA TYR A 55 -13.88 4.48 -4.85
C TYR A 55 -15.15 4.90 -4.09
N GLY A 56 -16.08 3.95 -3.96
CA GLY A 56 -17.40 4.17 -3.36
C GLY A 56 -17.37 4.82 -1.97
N GLY A 57 -18.21 5.82 -1.78
CA GLY A 57 -18.37 6.57 -0.53
C GLY A 57 -17.42 7.76 -0.36
N SER A 58 -16.23 7.73 -0.96
CA SER A 58 -15.26 8.85 -0.90
C SER A 58 -15.52 9.89 -1.99
N THR A 59 -15.13 11.13 -1.75
CA THR A 59 -15.22 12.20 -2.75
C THR A 59 -14.35 11.86 -3.97
N LYS A 60 -14.96 11.83 -5.16
CA LYS A 60 -14.27 11.56 -6.43
C LYS A 60 -13.26 12.66 -6.75
N TYR A 61 -12.26 12.33 -7.55
CA TYR A 61 -11.38 13.34 -8.14
C TYR A 61 -12.13 14.17 -9.18
N GLY A 62 -11.89 15.48 -9.19
CA GLY A 62 -12.33 16.37 -10.26
C GLY A 62 -11.40 16.33 -11.48
N GLU A 63 -11.84 16.85 -12.62
CA GLU A 63 -11.07 16.79 -13.87
C GLU A 63 -9.68 17.42 -13.78
N ALA A 64 -9.53 18.54 -13.06
CA ALA A 64 -8.22 19.16 -12.88
C ALA A 64 -7.24 18.24 -12.12
N GLU A 65 -7.74 17.51 -11.11
CA GLU A 65 -6.93 16.56 -10.35
C GLU A 65 -6.60 15.32 -11.19
N LEU A 66 -7.55 14.84 -11.99
CA LEU A 66 -7.31 13.73 -12.93
C LEU A 66 -6.32 14.13 -14.03
N GLU A 67 -6.29 15.40 -14.43
CA GLU A 67 -5.29 15.89 -15.39
C GLU A 67 -3.88 15.91 -14.79
N GLU A 68 -3.73 16.29 -13.52
CA GLU A 68 -2.46 16.16 -12.79
C GLU A 68 -1.97 14.71 -12.80
N LEU A 69 -2.87 13.76 -12.55
CA LEU A 69 -2.59 12.31 -12.63
C LEU A 69 -2.13 11.90 -14.04
N ARG A 70 -2.89 12.28 -15.09
CA ARG A 70 -2.60 11.94 -16.50
C ARG A 70 -1.26 12.48 -16.97
N THR A 71 -0.85 13.63 -16.43
CA THR A 71 0.38 14.31 -16.81
C THR A 71 1.55 14.03 -15.87
N GLY A 72 1.38 13.14 -14.88
CA GLY A 72 2.47 12.73 -13.99
C GLY A 72 2.88 13.80 -12.98
N GLN A 73 2.00 14.75 -12.65
CA GLN A 73 2.34 15.89 -11.80
C GLN A 73 2.41 15.49 -10.31
N ALA A 74 3.50 15.87 -9.65
CA ALA A 74 3.71 15.58 -8.23
C ALA A 74 2.64 16.19 -7.31
N SER A 75 1.94 17.24 -7.74
CA SER A 75 0.82 17.83 -6.99
C SER A 75 -0.29 16.83 -6.68
N PHE A 76 -0.47 15.80 -7.53
CA PHE A 76 -1.41 14.70 -7.25
C PHE A 76 -0.98 13.87 -6.03
N LEU A 77 0.31 13.55 -5.90
CA LEU A 77 0.83 12.83 -4.72
C LEU A 77 0.86 13.72 -3.47
N HIS A 78 1.16 15.01 -3.63
CA HIS A 78 1.07 15.98 -2.53
C HIS A 78 -0.35 16.06 -1.97
N ARG A 79 -1.36 15.97 -2.84
CA ARG A 79 -2.76 15.93 -2.44
C ARG A 79 -3.05 14.76 -1.51
N ILE A 80 -2.68 13.57 -1.95
CA ILE A 80 -2.88 12.33 -1.20
C ILE A 80 -2.14 12.42 0.15
N ALA A 81 -0.93 13.00 0.19
CA ALA A 81 -0.18 13.21 1.44
C ALA A 81 -0.96 14.07 2.44
N SER A 82 -1.47 15.21 1.97
CA SER A 82 -2.22 16.16 2.80
C SER A 82 -3.54 15.55 3.28
N GLU A 83 -4.30 14.92 2.38
CA GLU A 83 -5.58 14.27 2.70
C GLU A 83 -5.41 13.14 3.71
N LEU A 84 -4.41 12.28 3.51
CA LEU A 84 -4.13 11.17 4.43
C LEU A 84 -3.67 11.67 5.80
N ALA A 85 -2.81 12.69 5.85
CA ALA A 85 -2.37 13.28 7.11
C ALA A 85 -3.56 13.89 7.90
N ASN A 86 -4.45 14.61 7.20
CA ASN A 86 -5.66 15.18 7.79
C ASN A 86 -6.63 14.09 8.27
N PHE A 87 -6.82 13.02 7.48
CA PHE A 87 -7.63 11.88 7.89
C PHE A 87 -7.13 11.25 9.19
N LEU A 88 -5.82 11.03 9.30
CA LEU A 88 -5.22 10.43 10.50
C LEU A 88 -5.38 11.33 11.73
N VAL A 89 -5.18 12.65 11.60
CA VAL A 89 -5.41 13.58 12.72
C VAL A 89 -6.87 13.63 13.12
N TRP A 90 -7.78 13.70 12.14
CA TRP A 90 -9.22 13.65 12.38
C TRP A 90 -9.63 12.36 13.12
N LEU A 91 -9.09 11.21 12.71
CA LEU A 91 -9.35 9.92 13.33
C LEU A 91 -8.84 9.89 14.78
N ILE A 92 -7.63 10.42 15.02
CA ILE A 92 -7.05 10.54 16.36
C ILE A 92 -7.97 11.32 17.28
N ASP A 93 -8.41 12.49 16.85
CA ASP A 93 -9.18 13.41 17.70
C ASP A 93 -10.63 12.93 17.88
N THR A 94 -11.27 12.43 16.81
CA THR A 94 -12.68 12.02 16.83
C THR A 94 -12.89 10.70 17.53
N ASN A 95 -11.98 9.73 17.34
CA ASN A 95 -12.14 8.38 17.87
C ASN A 95 -11.22 8.10 19.07
N HIS A 96 -10.62 9.16 19.63
CA HIS A 96 -9.78 9.14 20.83
C HIS A 96 -8.75 8.02 20.80
N ILE A 97 -8.00 7.93 19.70
CA ILE A 97 -6.95 6.93 19.53
C ILE A 97 -5.94 7.09 20.67
N PRO A 98 -5.51 6.01 21.35
CA PRO A 98 -4.48 6.12 22.37
C PRO A 98 -3.14 6.52 21.74
N PRO A 99 -2.35 7.40 22.37
CA PRO A 99 -1.02 7.75 21.87
C PRO A 99 -0.09 6.54 21.91
N THR A 100 1.02 6.64 21.19
CA THR A 100 2.10 5.67 21.28
C THR A 100 2.70 5.70 22.68
N SER A 101 2.85 4.53 23.29
CA SER A 101 3.58 4.34 24.55
C SER A 101 5.04 4.82 24.47
N GLU A 102 5.67 5.14 25.60
CA GLU A 102 7.05 5.66 25.63
C GLU A 102 8.07 4.72 24.98
N ASP A 103 7.88 3.41 25.10
CA ASP A 103 8.73 2.39 24.48
C ASP A 103 8.37 2.08 23.01
N GLY A 104 7.33 2.72 22.47
CA GLY A 104 6.90 2.54 21.09
C GLY A 104 6.20 1.22 20.80
N SER A 105 5.85 0.41 21.82
CA SER A 105 5.36 -0.96 21.63
C SER A 105 3.84 -1.10 21.60
N GLN A 106 3.12 -0.21 22.28
CA GLN A 106 1.66 -0.20 22.42
C GLN A 106 1.04 1.14 22.00
N GLY A 107 -0.28 1.12 21.75
CA GLY A 107 -1.05 2.28 21.33
C GLY A 107 -0.70 2.76 19.91
N GLY A 108 -1.21 3.94 19.57
CA GLY A 108 -0.93 4.61 18.31
C GLY A 108 -1.59 3.96 17.09
N ILE A 109 -1.03 4.31 15.94
CA ILE A 109 -1.46 3.94 14.60
C ILE A 109 -0.31 3.23 13.88
N CYS A 110 -0.63 2.07 13.32
CA CYS A 110 0.11 1.49 12.21
C CYS A 110 -0.67 1.73 10.93
N LEU A 111 0.00 2.20 9.88
CA LEU A 111 -0.61 2.47 8.58
C LEU A 111 -0.18 1.39 7.60
N MET A 112 -1.13 0.73 6.95
CA MET A 112 -0.86 -0.33 5.99
C MET A 112 -1.37 0.06 4.60
N GLY A 113 -0.50 -0.04 3.60
CA GLY A 113 -0.92 -0.06 2.21
C GLY A 113 -0.97 -1.51 1.74
N TRP A 114 -1.99 -1.88 0.98
CA TRP A 114 -2.01 -3.13 0.24
C TRP A 114 -1.94 -2.85 -1.25
N SER A 115 -1.11 -3.60 -1.99
CA SER A 115 -0.99 -3.47 -3.45
C SER A 115 -0.70 -2.01 -3.85
N LEU A 116 -1.52 -1.39 -4.72
CA LEU A 116 -1.37 0.01 -5.11
C LEU A 116 -1.61 1.02 -3.96
N GLY A 117 -2.34 0.64 -2.90
CA GLY A 117 -2.52 1.45 -1.69
C GLY A 117 -1.20 1.80 -1.01
N ASN A 118 -0.15 1.01 -1.26
CA ASN A 118 1.22 1.31 -0.83
C ASN A 118 1.75 2.65 -1.36
N THR A 119 1.37 3.05 -2.58
CA THR A 119 1.76 4.35 -3.13
C THR A 119 1.20 5.47 -2.26
N SER A 120 -0.07 5.35 -1.84
CA SER A 120 -0.76 6.35 -1.03
C SER A 120 -0.16 6.50 0.36
N VAL A 121 0.11 5.41 1.08
CA VAL A 121 0.69 5.48 2.44
C VAL A 121 2.12 6.05 2.43
N MET A 122 2.88 5.78 1.37
CA MET A 122 4.23 6.32 1.20
C MET A 122 4.24 7.85 0.99
N THR A 123 3.16 8.45 0.47
CA THR A 123 3.08 9.91 0.32
C THR A 123 3.24 10.65 1.65
N LEU A 124 2.79 10.03 2.75
CA LEU A 124 2.81 10.60 4.09
C LEU A 124 4.22 10.92 4.57
N LEU A 125 5.23 10.19 4.12
CA LEU A 125 6.64 10.38 4.52
C LEU A 125 7.47 11.16 3.49
N ALA A 126 6.94 11.35 2.27
CA ALA A 126 7.73 11.77 1.12
C ALA A 126 7.86 13.29 0.96
N TYR A 127 6.90 14.03 1.50
CA TYR A 127 6.68 15.46 1.21
C TYR A 127 6.49 16.28 2.50
N PRO A 128 7.55 16.48 3.30
CA PRO A 128 7.46 17.24 4.55
C PRO A 128 6.88 18.65 4.36
N ASP A 129 7.21 19.32 3.26
CA ASP A 129 6.77 20.69 2.98
C ASP A 129 5.26 20.83 2.72
N VAL A 130 4.56 19.71 2.50
CA VAL A 130 3.11 19.69 2.24
C VAL A 130 2.32 19.45 3.53
N ILE A 131 2.96 18.92 4.57
CA ILE A 131 2.32 18.57 5.84
C ILE A 131 2.67 19.65 6.87
N PRO A 132 1.67 20.41 7.37
CA PRO A 132 1.91 21.43 8.37
C PRO A 132 2.64 20.93 9.63
N PRO A 133 3.50 21.75 10.26
CA PRO A 133 4.25 21.35 11.46
C PRO A 133 3.37 20.82 12.60
N GLU A 134 2.20 21.41 12.83
CA GLU A 134 1.25 20.99 13.84
C GLU A 134 0.68 19.59 13.58
N ILE A 135 0.44 19.26 12.31
CA ILE A 135 -0.05 17.94 11.88
C ILE A 135 1.07 16.92 12.06
N SER A 136 2.28 17.21 11.58
CA SER A 136 3.40 16.29 11.72
C SER A 136 3.81 16.05 13.18
N ALA A 137 3.77 17.08 14.04
CA ALA A 137 4.04 16.96 15.47
C ALA A 137 2.97 16.13 16.21
N LYS A 138 1.71 16.22 15.77
CA LYS A 138 0.65 15.32 16.25
C LYS A 138 0.94 13.90 15.77
N LEU A 139 1.15 13.69 14.47
CA LEU A 139 1.43 12.36 13.90
C LEU A 139 2.65 11.69 14.54
N GLU A 140 3.70 12.43 14.90
CA GLU A 140 4.87 11.86 15.57
C GLU A 140 4.56 11.19 16.92
N GLN A 141 3.45 11.56 17.57
CA GLN A 141 3.01 10.96 18.84
C GLN A 141 2.16 9.69 18.62
N TYR A 142 1.61 9.48 17.43
CA TYR A 142 0.64 8.42 17.16
C TYR A 142 1.10 7.44 16.10
N LEU A 143 1.75 7.90 15.02
CA LEU A 143 2.17 7.06 13.92
C LEU A 143 3.46 6.31 14.29
N ARG A 144 3.35 4.99 14.39
CA ARG A 144 4.46 4.12 14.78
C ARG A 144 5.19 3.53 13.59
N LYS A 145 4.44 3.06 12.60
CA LYS A 145 4.98 2.21 11.55
C LYS A 145 4.11 2.25 10.30
N ILE A 146 4.76 2.10 9.16
CA ILE A 146 4.10 1.83 7.89
C ILE A 146 4.38 0.39 7.47
N VAL A 147 3.33 -0.40 7.23
CA VAL A 147 3.42 -1.73 6.65
C VAL A 147 3.10 -1.64 5.16
N LEU A 148 4.05 -2.06 4.32
CA LEU A 148 3.84 -2.18 2.90
C LEU A 148 3.48 -3.63 2.58
N TYR A 149 2.19 -3.92 2.42
CA TYR A 149 1.70 -5.27 2.15
C TYR A 149 1.62 -5.53 0.64
N ASP A 150 2.42 -6.50 0.22
CA ASP A 150 2.57 -7.03 -1.12
C ASP A 150 2.62 -5.93 -2.22
N PRO A 151 3.58 -4.99 -2.11
CA PRO A 151 3.65 -3.84 -3.00
C PRO A 151 4.16 -4.24 -4.40
N PRO A 152 3.42 -3.95 -5.50
CA PRO A 152 3.93 -4.17 -6.85
C PRO A 152 5.03 -3.16 -7.19
N HIS A 153 5.90 -3.50 -8.14
CA HIS A 153 7.06 -2.69 -8.55
C HIS A 153 6.77 -1.21 -8.87
N CYS A 154 5.59 -0.92 -9.42
CA CYS A 154 5.15 0.42 -9.82
C CYS A 154 4.88 1.35 -8.63
N VAL A 155 4.70 0.81 -7.41
CA VAL A 155 4.63 1.58 -6.15
C VAL A 155 5.95 2.25 -5.82
N PHE A 156 7.06 1.70 -6.33
CA PHE A 156 8.41 2.20 -6.06
C PHE A 156 9.01 2.98 -7.24
N GLY A 157 8.30 3.05 -8.37
CA GLY A 157 8.85 3.60 -9.61
C GLY A 157 9.98 2.74 -10.18
N LEU A 158 9.98 1.43 -9.90
CA LEU A 158 10.96 0.47 -10.41
C LEU A 158 10.59 0.06 -11.83
N ASP A 159 11.57 -0.04 -12.71
CA ASP A 159 11.35 -0.57 -14.06
C ASP A 159 11.13 -2.08 -13.98
N LYS A 160 10.17 -2.60 -14.76
CA LYS A 160 9.91 -4.04 -14.82
C LYS A 160 11.03 -4.82 -15.54
N PRO A 161 11.26 -6.09 -15.16
CA PRO A 161 12.14 -6.98 -15.90
C PRO A 161 11.75 -7.10 -17.37
N LYS A 162 12.74 -7.26 -18.25
CA LYS A 162 12.48 -7.44 -19.68
C LYS A 162 11.69 -8.74 -19.90
N ARG A 163 10.63 -8.68 -20.72
CA ARG A 163 9.73 -9.80 -21.07
C ARG A 163 8.83 -10.30 -19.94
N SER A 164 8.70 -9.55 -18.85
CA SER A 164 7.70 -9.84 -17.83
C SER A 164 6.28 -9.66 -18.39
N TYR A 165 5.34 -10.51 -17.96
CA TYR A 165 3.94 -10.39 -18.36
C TYR A 165 3.25 -9.21 -17.67
N ASP A 166 2.39 -8.50 -18.38
CA ASP A 166 1.55 -7.44 -17.85
C ASP A 166 0.16 -7.55 -18.50
N PRO A 167 -0.91 -7.79 -17.73
CA PRO A 167 -2.24 -8.01 -18.28
C PRO A 167 -2.80 -6.78 -19.03
N PHE A 168 -2.37 -5.57 -18.68
CA PHE A 168 -2.83 -4.36 -19.34
C PHE A 168 -2.06 -4.04 -20.63
N GLU A 169 -0.93 -4.71 -20.87
CA GLU A 169 -0.16 -4.60 -22.11
C GLU A 169 -0.32 -5.84 -23.02
N ASP A 170 -1.19 -6.80 -22.64
CA ASP A 170 -1.42 -8.00 -23.45
C ASP A 170 -2.14 -7.63 -24.77
N PRO A 171 -1.52 -7.87 -25.94
CA PRO A 171 -2.12 -7.52 -27.23
C PRO A 171 -3.43 -8.29 -27.50
N GLU A 172 -3.66 -9.45 -26.86
CA GLU A 172 -4.90 -10.20 -26.97
C GLU A 172 -6.07 -9.53 -26.22
N LEU A 173 -5.77 -8.61 -25.29
CA LEU A 173 -6.72 -7.90 -24.43
C LEU A 173 -6.83 -6.41 -24.76
N ALA A 174 -5.93 -5.87 -25.59
CA ALA A 174 -5.79 -4.44 -25.87
C ALA A 174 -7.09 -3.73 -26.34
N ASN A 175 -8.01 -4.45 -27.00
CA ASN A 175 -9.26 -3.89 -27.51
C ASN A 175 -10.47 -4.10 -26.57
N ASP A 176 -10.26 -4.68 -25.39
CA ASP A 176 -11.31 -4.99 -24.42
C ASP A 176 -10.85 -4.67 -22.99
N PRO A 177 -10.95 -3.39 -22.56
CA PRO A 177 -10.50 -2.97 -21.23
C PRO A 177 -11.19 -3.69 -20.08
N ALA A 178 -12.46 -4.07 -20.25
CA ALA A 178 -13.19 -4.80 -19.22
C ALA A 178 -12.64 -6.23 -19.07
N ARG A 179 -12.37 -6.92 -20.18
CA ARG A 179 -11.71 -8.22 -20.16
C ARG A 179 -10.27 -8.14 -19.67
N ALA A 180 -9.54 -7.08 -20.02
CA ALA A 180 -8.19 -6.83 -19.49
C ALA A 180 -8.21 -6.68 -17.96
N PHE A 181 -9.14 -5.89 -17.43
CA PHE A 181 -9.31 -5.72 -15.99
C PHE A 181 -9.70 -7.04 -15.30
N ARG A 182 -10.66 -7.79 -15.84
CA ARG A 182 -11.03 -9.10 -15.30
C ARG A 182 -9.84 -10.07 -15.30
N HIS A 183 -9.05 -10.07 -16.38
CA HIS A 183 -7.84 -10.88 -16.46
C HIS A 183 -6.80 -10.45 -15.43
N PHE A 184 -6.60 -9.15 -15.24
CA PHE A 184 -5.75 -8.60 -14.18
C PHE A 184 -6.18 -9.11 -12.80
N CYS A 185 -7.48 -9.10 -12.47
CA CYS A 185 -7.96 -9.57 -11.18
C CYS A 185 -7.69 -11.07 -10.95
N LEU A 186 -7.94 -11.91 -11.96
CA LEU A 186 -7.60 -13.34 -11.90
C LEU A 186 -6.09 -13.57 -11.76
N TRP A 187 -5.30 -12.77 -12.49
CA TRP A 187 -3.85 -12.85 -12.46
C TRP A 187 -3.28 -12.39 -11.11
N ALA A 188 -3.79 -11.31 -10.53
CA ALA A 188 -3.33 -10.75 -9.27
C ALA A 188 -3.74 -11.61 -8.06
N THR A 189 -4.84 -12.36 -8.14
CA THR A 189 -5.36 -13.21 -7.05
C THR A 189 -4.85 -14.65 -7.08
N ALA A 190 -4.06 -15.01 -8.11
CA ALA A 190 -3.54 -16.36 -8.27
C ALA A 190 -2.24 -16.62 -7.48
N TYR A 191 -1.92 -17.91 -7.36
CA TYR A 191 -0.67 -18.42 -6.80
C TYR A 191 0.32 -18.73 -7.92
N TYR A 192 1.60 -18.39 -7.69
CA TYR A 192 2.69 -18.56 -8.64
C TYR A 192 3.83 -19.39 -8.05
N SER A 193 4.45 -20.22 -8.89
CA SER A 193 5.54 -21.11 -8.49
C SER A 193 6.88 -20.57 -8.98
N HIS A 194 7.48 -19.68 -8.19
CA HIS A 194 8.80 -19.15 -8.50
C HIS A 194 9.89 -20.21 -8.30
N ARG A 195 10.81 -20.31 -9.25
CA ARG A 195 11.85 -21.35 -9.26
C ARG A 195 13.00 -21.07 -8.29
N ASP A 196 13.40 -19.81 -8.17
CA ASP A 196 14.54 -19.39 -7.37
C ASP A 196 14.40 -17.91 -7.01
N LEU A 197 14.22 -17.60 -5.73
CA LEU A 197 14.06 -16.24 -5.22
C LEU A 197 15.34 -15.71 -4.56
N SER A 198 16.48 -16.40 -4.71
CA SER A 198 17.76 -15.93 -4.17
C SER A 198 18.20 -14.63 -4.83
N ALA A 199 18.93 -13.79 -4.07
CA ALA A 199 19.45 -12.51 -4.55
C ALA A 199 20.26 -12.61 -5.86
N ALA A 200 20.88 -13.76 -6.13
CA ALA A 200 21.66 -13.98 -7.34
C ALA A 200 20.81 -14.31 -8.58
N ARG A 201 19.57 -14.79 -8.41
CA ARG A 201 18.82 -15.46 -9.49
C ARG A 201 17.35 -15.08 -9.60
N TYR A 202 16.80 -14.31 -8.66
CA TYR A 202 15.37 -13.97 -8.62
C TYR A 202 14.82 -13.47 -9.96
N MET A 203 15.52 -12.56 -10.66
CA MET A 203 15.08 -12.07 -11.98
C MET A 203 14.78 -13.18 -13.01
N SER A 204 15.53 -14.28 -12.99
CA SER A 204 15.31 -15.43 -13.89
C SER A 204 14.44 -16.55 -13.27
N GLY A 205 14.32 -16.53 -11.95
CA GLY A 205 13.55 -17.49 -11.18
C GLY A 205 12.09 -17.11 -11.00
N LEU A 206 11.71 -15.85 -11.20
CA LEU A 206 10.32 -15.39 -11.13
C LEU A 206 9.44 -16.09 -12.19
N ASP A 207 8.21 -16.41 -11.81
CA ASP A 207 7.18 -16.92 -12.69
C ASP A 207 6.46 -15.74 -13.37
N TYR A 208 6.63 -15.62 -14.69
CA TYR A 208 6.01 -14.58 -15.52
C TYR A 208 4.80 -15.10 -16.31
N SER A 209 4.18 -16.19 -15.86
CA SER A 209 3.03 -16.78 -16.55
C SER A 209 1.85 -15.82 -16.66
N LYS A 210 1.07 -15.94 -17.75
CA LYS A 210 -0.15 -15.14 -17.98
C LYS A 210 -1.24 -15.41 -16.94
N LEU A 211 -1.21 -16.57 -16.30
CA LEU A 211 -2.14 -16.97 -15.26
C LEU A 211 -1.43 -17.90 -14.28
N GLY A 212 -1.69 -17.70 -12.98
CA GLY A 212 -1.29 -18.64 -11.94
C GLY A 212 -2.34 -19.72 -11.68
N THR A 213 -2.24 -20.39 -10.54
CA THR A 213 -3.21 -21.40 -10.08
C THR A 213 -4.08 -20.88 -8.95
N ASN A 214 -5.26 -21.49 -8.73
CA ASN A 214 -6.10 -21.27 -7.54
C ASN A 214 -6.38 -19.79 -7.24
N SER A 215 -6.74 -18.99 -8.26
CA SER A 215 -7.12 -17.60 -8.02
C SER A 215 -8.36 -17.54 -7.15
N ALA A 216 -8.34 -16.72 -6.08
CA ALA A 216 -9.49 -16.49 -5.19
C ALA A 216 -10.77 -16.10 -5.95
N MET A 217 -10.62 -15.51 -7.14
CA MET A 217 -11.69 -15.01 -7.98
C MET A 217 -12.13 -15.98 -9.10
N MET A 218 -11.56 -17.18 -9.16
CA MET A 218 -11.78 -18.11 -10.29
C MET A 218 -13.22 -18.62 -10.34
N ASP A 219 -13.80 -18.90 -9.16
CA ASP A 219 -15.14 -19.48 -9.01
C ASP A 219 -16.20 -18.45 -8.60
N ALA A 220 -15.83 -17.16 -8.50
CA ALA A 220 -16.75 -16.10 -8.11
C ALA A 220 -17.82 -15.86 -9.18
N SER A 221 -19.08 -15.75 -8.75
CA SER A 221 -20.23 -15.35 -9.56
C SER A 221 -20.14 -13.89 -10.00
N GLU A 222 -20.86 -13.51 -11.06
CA GLU A 222 -20.88 -12.11 -11.54
C GLU A 222 -21.41 -11.13 -10.47
N GLU A 223 -22.30 -11.59 -9.58
CA GLU A 223 -22.77 -10.80 -8.43
C GLU A 223 -21.64 -10.59 -7.42
N GLU A 224 -20.90 -11.63 -7.06
CA GLU A 224 -19.73 -11.52 -6.17
C GLU A 224 -18.66 -10.60 -6.78
N TRP A 225 -18.34 -10.76 -8.07
CA TRP A 225 -17.43 -9.87 -8.80
C TRP A 225 -17.82 -8.39 -8.69
N ALA A 226 -19.10 -8.08 -8.84
CA ALA A 226 -19.61 -6.72 -8.74
C ALA A 226 -19.54 -6.14 -7.32
N THR A 227 -19.49 -6.99 -6.29
CA THR A 227 -19.33 -6.55 -4.89
C THR A 227 -17.88 -6.33 -4.48
N ILE A 228 -16.96 -7.15 -5.00
CA ILE A 228 -15.55 -7.17 -4.57
C ILE A 228 -14.61 -6.46 -5.54
N THR A 229 -15.11 -5.96 -6.68
CA THR A 229 -14.30 -5.20 -7.64
C THR A 229 -14.96 -3.91 -8.12
N ASP A 230 -14.14 -2.90 -8.41
CA ASP A 230 -14.56 -1.64 -9.04
C ASP A 230 -13.59 -1.29 -10.20
N GLY A 231 -13.84 -1.89 -11.35
CA GLY A 231 -13.04 -1.66 -12.56
C GLY A 231 -13.13 -0.23 -13.09
N GLN A 232 -14.24 0.47 -12.83
CA GLN A 232 -14.41 1.85 -13.29
C GLN A 232 -13.56 2.82 -12.44
N ALA A 233 -13.52 2.63 -11.13
CA ALA A 233 -12.63 3.38 -10.25
C ALA A 233 -11.16 3.10 -10.59
N ALA A 234 -10.81 1.83 -10.82
CA ALA A 234 -9.45 1.43 -11.22
C ALA A 234 -9.03 2.11 -12.55
N ALA A 235 -9.90 2.10 -13.56
CA ALA A 235 -9.64 2.77 -14.83
C ALA A 235 -9.44 4.29 -14.69
N ASN A 236 -10.20 4.92 -13.79
CA ASN A 236 -10.17 6.38 -13.61
C ASN A 236 -8.93 6.88 -12.86
N ALA A 237 -8.45 6.13 -11.86
CA ALA A 237 -7.40 6.60 -10.96
C ALA A 237 -6.16 5.70 -10.91
N ASP A 238 -6.32 4.38 -10.97
CA ASP A 238 -5.23 3.46 -10.68
C ASP A 238 -4.35 3.17 -11.90
N VAL A 239 -4.94 3.04 -13.09
CA VAL A 239 -4.18 2.88 -14.33
C VAL A 239 -3.22 4.07 -14.51
N GLY A 240 -3.69 5.28 -14.26
CA GLY A 240 -2.83 6.47 -14.33
C GLY A 240 -1.71 6.48 -13.29
N MET A 241 -1.98 5.97 -12.08
CA MET A 241 -0.96 5.83 -11.05
C MET A 241 0.11 4.80 -11.46
N ILE A 242 -0.32 3.67 -12.04
CA ILE A 242 0.56 2.58 -12.47
C ILE A 242 1.49 3.02 -13.61
N TYR A 243 1.02 3.84 -14.56
CA TYR A 243 1.79 4.15 -15.76
C TYR A 243 2.33 5.58 -15.82
N TRP A 244 1.52 6.59 -15.53
CA TRP A 244 1.87 7.99 -15.80
C TRP A 244 2.62 8.64 -14.63
N MET A 245 2.36 8.19 -13.40
CA MET A 245 2.97 8.76 -12.19
C MET A 245 4.37 8.21 -11.86
N GLN A 246 4.88 7.25 -12.63
CA GLN A 246 6.13 6.53 -12.32
C GLN A 246 7.34 7.45 -12.05
N PRO A 247 7.57 8.56 -12.79
CA PRO A 247 8.65 9.49 -12.46
C PRO A 247 8.49 10.15 -11.08
N ALA A 248 7.27 10.56 -10.73
CA ALA A 248 6.98 11.19 -9.44
C ALA A 248 7.08 10.17 -8.29
N ILE A 249 6.60 8.94 -8.50
CA ILE A 249 6.68 7.84 -7.54
C ILE A 249 8.14 7.40 -7.28
N ARG A 250 9.00 7.43 -8.30
CA ARG A 250 10.43 7.19 -8.11
C ARG A 250 11.08 8.23 -7.19
N ILE A 251 10.67 9.50 -7.32
CA ILE A 251 11.12 10.58 -6.42
C ILE A 251 10.56 10.36 -5.01
N GLN A 252 9.27 10.01 -4.89
CA GLN A 252 8.63 9.63 -3.62
C GLN A 252 9.45 8.56 -2.89
N THR A 253 9.73 7.45 -3.56
CA THR A 253 10.47 6.31 -3.01
C THR A 253 11.86 6.73 -2.54
N ARG A 254 12.59 7.49 -3.35
CA ARG A 254 13.90 8.02 -2.95
C ARG A 254 13.81 8.90 -1.72
N ASN A 255 12.81 9.79 -1.65
CA ASN A 255 12.61 10.68 -0.51
C ASN A 255 12.34 9.90 0.78
N VAL A 256 11.46 8.90 0.73
CA VAL A 256 11.07 8.13 1.92
C VAL A 256 12.19 7.21 2.41
N LEU A 257 12.83 6.48 1.50
CA LEU A 257 13.69 5.35 1.84
C LEU A 257 15.19 5.71 1.90
N PHE A 258 15.64 6.59 1.01
CA PHE A 258 17.07 6.76 0.72
C PHE A 258 17.57 8.20 0.81
N ARG A 259 16.72 9.15 1.23
CA ARG A 259 17.08 10.57 1.37
C ARG A 259 17.16 10.94 2.85
N GLU A 260 18.33 10.71 3.42
CA GLU A 260 18.68 10.97 4.82
C GLU A 260 18.16 12.29 5.37
N ARG A 261 18.39 13.40 4.65
CA ARG A 261 17.91 14.72 5.06
C ARG A 261 16.40 14.85 5.28
N ILE A 262 15.60 13.97 4.67
CA ILE A 262 14.14 13.91 4.87
C ILE A 262 13.84 13.01 6.05
N PHE A 263 14.24 11.73 6.00
CA PHE A 263 13.80 10.78 7.01
C PHE A 263 14.41 11.01 8.41
N GLU A 264 15.54 11.69 8.53
CA GLU A 264 16.09 12.07 9.85
C GLU A 264 15.32 13.20 10.53
N LYS A 265 14.60 14.02 9.74
CA LYS A 265 13.91 15.22 10.24
C LYS A 265 12.40 15.09 10.27
N PHE A 266 11.85 14.24 9.41
CA PHE A 266 10.42 14.12 9.21
C PHE A 266 9.95 12.72 9.55
N LEU A 267 9.20 12.64 10.66
CA LEU A 267 8.70 11.39 11.24
C LEU A 267 9.84 10.35 11.37
N PRO A 268 10.95 10.69 12.06
CA PRO A 268 12.16 9.87 12.08
C PRO A 268 12.00 8.53 12.81
N LYS A 269 11.02 8.44 13.70
CA LYS A 269 10.70 7.22 14.47
C LYS A 269 9.86 6.20 13.68
N VAL A 270 9.32 6.59 12.52
CA VAL A 270 8.44 5.73 11.74
C VAL A 270 9.26 4.72 10.94
N GLU A 271 9.15 3.45 11.29
CA GLU A 271 9.78 2.37 10.53
C GLU A 271 8.91 1.88 9.38
N ILE A 272 9.51 1.16 8.43
CA ILE A 272 8.80 0.52 7.33
C ILE A 272 8.99 -0.99 7.41
N THR A 273 7.90 -1.74 7.27
CA THR A 273 7.95 -3.19 7.13
C THR A 273 7.33 -3.61 5.82
N LEU A 274 8.06 -4.35 4.99
CA LEU A 274 7.53 -4.97 3.78
C LEU A 274 7.05 -6.37 4.12
N LEU A 275 5.75 -6.61 4.01
CA LEU A 275 5.11 -7.91 4.20
C LEU A 275 4.68 -8.42 2.84
N TYR A 276 5.07 -9.62 2.40
CA TYR A 276 4.72 -10.09 1.05
C TYR A 276 4.56 -11.61 0.97
N GLY A 277 3.73 -12.06 0.04
CA GLY A 277 3.55 -13.47 -0.27
C GLY A 277 4.64 -14.00 -1.19
N THR A 278 5.24 -15.15 -0.88
CA THR A 278 6.27 -15.74 -1.78
C THR A 278 5.67 -16.45 -2.99
N ALA A 279 4.35 -16.66 -3.01
CA ALA A 279 3.59 -17.16 -4.16
C ALA A 279 2.74 -16.07 -4.84
N SER A 280 2.94 -14.78 -4.48
CA SER A 280 2.33 -13.65 -5.17
C SER A 280 2.78 -13.53 -6.62
N PHE A 281 2.01 -12.85 -7.46
CA PHE A 281 2.41 -12.55 -8.83
C PHE A 281 3.74 -11.78 -8.90
N TRP A 282 4.45 -11.92 -10.02
CA TRP A 282 5.86 -11.51 -10.11
C TRP A 282 6.12 -10.05 -9.74
N THR A 283 5.16 -9.13 -9.95
CA THR A 283 5.44 -7.71 -9.72
C THR A 283 5.70 -7.39 -8.25
N SER A 284 5.00 -8.06 -7.33
CA SER A 284 5.17 -7.87 -5.89
C SER A 284 6.45 -8.52 -5.40
N VAL A 285 6.65 -9.78 -5.78
CA VAL A 285 7.86 -10.54 -5.38
C VAL A 285 9.12 -9.86 -5.92
N PHE A 286 9.10 -9.42 -7.19
CA PHE A 286 10.19 -8.65 -7.78
C PHE A 286 10.48 -7.36 -7.00
N ALA A 287 9.45 -6.59 -6.67
CA ALA A 287 9.60 -5.29 -6.02
C ALA A 287 10.29 -5.41 -4.66
N VAL A 288 9.87 -6.39 -3.85
CA VAL A 288 10.43 -6.59 -2.51
C VAL A 288 11.89 -7.05 -2.60
N LEU A 289 12.19 -8.03 -3.45
CA LEU A 289 13.57 -8.54 -3.62
C LEU A 289 14.50 -7.47 -4.21
N GLU A 290 14.01 -6.67 -5.16
CA GLU A 290 14.78 -5.56 -5.72
C GLU A 290 15.04 -4.47 -4.68
N LEU A 291 14.06 -4.16 -3.82
CA LEU A 291 14.24 -3.18 -2.76
C LEU A 291 15.17 -3.69 -1.66
N GLU A 292 15.08 -4.96 -1.29
CA GLU A 292 16.01 -5.61 -0.34
C GLU A 292 17.45 -5.54 -0.86
N ARG A 293 17.67 -5.85 -2.14
CA ARG A 293 18.96 -5.71 -2.81
C ARG A 293 19.47 -4.26 -2.75
N GLN A 294 18.63 -3.29 -3.14
CA GLN A 294 18.99 -1.87 -3.10
C GLN A 294 19.30 -1.38 -1.69
N TYR A 295 18.53 -1.80 -0.69
CA TYR A 295 18.74 -1.48 0.72
C TYR A 295 20.09 -2.01 1.23
N GLY A 296 20.37 -3.29 0.98
CA GLY A 296 21.64 -3.92 1.32
C GLY A 296 22.84 -3.21 0.68
N GLU A 297 22.75 -2.89 -0.61
CA GLU A 297 23.80 -2.15 -1.33
C GLU A 297 23.98 -0.71 -0.82
N HIS A 298 22.89 -0.05 -0.42
CA HIS A 298 22.93 1.30 0.14
C HIS A 298 23.69 1.30 1.47
N ARG A 299 23.34 0.36 2.36
CA ARG A 299 23.99 0.19 3.66
C ARG A 299 25.45 -0.26 3.55
N ALA A 300 25.77 -1.17 2.63
CA ALA A 300 27.15 -1.62 2.39
C ALA A 300 28.08 -0.49 1.95
N LYS A 301 27.53 0.60 1.38
CA LYS A 301 28.28 1.82 1.03
C LYS A 301 28.40 2.81 2.20
N GLY A 302 28.01 2.43 3.41
CA GLY A 302 28.02 3.28 4.60
C GLY A 302 27.02 4.42 4.55
N ARG A 303 25.95 4.30 3.75
CA ARG A 303 24.90 5.32 3.64
C ARG A 303 23.69 4.92 4.48
N ASN A 304 23.08 5.91 5.12
CA ASN A 304 21.87 5.72 5.89
C ASN A 304 20.65 5.58 4.97
N ALA A 305 19.71 4.74 5.39
CA ALA A 305 18.41 4.56 4.77
C ALA A 305 17.36 4.45 5.89
N ARG A 306 16.10 4.77 5.58
CA ARG A 306 15.02 4.59 6.56
C ARG A 306 15.01 3.11 7.00
N PRO A 307 14.86 2.80 8.30
CA PRO A 307 14.84 1.42 8.77
C PRO A 307 13.74 0.62 8.07
N MET A 308 14.14 -0.51 7.49
CA MET A 308 13.26 -1.42 6.77
C MET A 308 13.43 -2.85 7.27
N THR A 309 12.30 -3.53 7.45
CA THR A 309 12.24 -4.98 7.72
C THR A 309 11.49 -5.68 6.60
N PHE A 310 11.93 -6.87 6.22
CA PHE A 310 11.35 -7.68 5.15
C PHE A 310 10.76 -8.96 5.74
N PHE A 311 9.47 -9.20 5.52
CA PHE A 311 8.71 -10.31 6.09
C PHE A 311 8.04 -11.11 4.97
N ALA A 312 8.47 -12.36 4.80
CA ALA A 312 7.99 -13.25 3.76
C ALA A 312 6.93 -14.23 4.30
N LEU A 313 5.72 -14.17 3.75
CA LEU A 313 4.67 -15.15 3.93
C LEU A 313 4.88 -16.30 2.95
N GLN A 314 5.47 -17.39 3.45
CA GLN A 314 5.77 -18.56 2.63
C GLN A 314 4.50 -19.15 2.01
N ASP A 315 4.54 -19.42 0.72
CA ASP A 315 3.46 -20.03 -0.07
C ASP A 315 2.16 -19.23 -0.13
N SER A 316 2.15 -18.00 0.36
CA SER A 316 0.96 -17.13 0.33
C SER A 316 0.91 -16.27 -0.95
N SER A 317 -0.31 -15.99 -1.41
CA SER A 317 -0.58 -15.12 -2.58
C SER A 317 -0.61 -13.63 -2.21
N HIS A 318 -0.86 -12.78 -3.21
CA HIS A 318 -1.15 -11.34 -3.02
C HIS A 318 -2.40 -11.09 -2.18
N PHE A 319 -3.24 -12.11 -2.04
CA PHE A 319 -4.54 -12.12 -1.39
C PHE A 319 -4.56 -13.03 -0.15
N ALA A 320 -3.41 -13.21 0.51
CA ALA A 320 -3.32 -13.98 1.76
C ALA A 320 -4.32 -13.55 2.84
N HIS A 321 -4.74 -12.28 2.82
CA HIS A 321 -5.75 -11.73 3.72
C HIS A 321 -7.16 -12.28 3.47
N TRP A 322 -7.45 -12.77 2.27
CA TRP A 322 -8.69 -13.47 1.93
C TRP A 322 -8.54 -14.99 2.06
N ASP A 323 -7.44 -15.55 1.53
CA ASP A 323 -7.26 -17.00 1.44
C ASP A 323 -6.85 -17.64 2.78
N GLU A 324 -6.08 -16.91 3.59
CA GLU A 324 -5.46 -17.39 4.83
C GLU A 324 -5.58 -16.34 5.97
N PRO A 325 -6.78 -15.83 6.29
CA PRO A 325 -6.96 -14.63 7.13
C PRO A 325 -6.31 -14.75 8.50
N GLU A 326 -6.46 -15.88 9.21
CA GLU A 326 -5.86 -16.09 10.53
C GLU A 326 -4.32 -15.99 10.48
N ARG A 327 -3.71 -16.61 9.47
CA ARG A 327 -2.27 -16.61 9.26
C ARG A 327 -1.77 -15.23 8.86
N PHE A 328 -2.50 -14.56 7.98
CA PHE A 328 -2.19 -13.20 7.55
C PHE A 328 -2.21 -12.23 8.74
N TRP A 329 -3.29 -12.23 9.53
CA TRP A 329 -3.42 -11.31 10.66
C TRP A 329 -2.40 -11.58 11.76
N ALA A 330 -2.05 -12.84 12.02
CA ALA A 330 -0.94 -13.18 12.91
C ALA A 330 0.39 -12.56 12.44
N ALA A 331 0.68 -12.65 11.15
CA ALA A 331 1.89 -12.05 10.57
C ALA A 331 1.84 -10.51 10.54
N VAL A 332 0.67 -9.90 10.34
CA VAL A 332 0.52 -8.45 10.48
C VAL A 332 0.83 -8.01 11.91
N VAL A 333 0.31 -8.72 12.91
CA VAL A 333 0.60 -8.46 14.34
C VAL A 333 2.10 -8.62 14.63
N GLU A 334 2.77 -9.61 14.05
CA GLU A 334 4.22 -9.76 14.17
C GLU A 334 4.98 -8.61 13.48
N ALA A 335 4.59 -8.25 12.27
CA ALA A 335 5.19 -7.16 11.49
C ALA A 335 5.08 -5.81 12.19
N ILE A 336 3.93 -5.49 12.80
CA ILE A 336 3.74 -4.22 13.52
C ILE A 336 4.61 -4.15 14.78
N ASN A 337 4.87 -5.29 15.44
CA ASN A 337 5.60 -5.35 16.70
C ASN A 337 7.10 -5.63 16.54
N THR A 338 7.55 -6.09 15.38
CA THR A 338 8.97 -6.34 15.10
C THR A 338 9.69 -5.04 14.76
N SER A 339 10.64 -4.61 15.58
CA SER A 339 11.52 -3.47 15.25
C SER A 339 12.59 -3.85 14.23
N SER A 340 12.94 -2.89 13.39
CA SER A 340 14.05 -3.03 12.45
C SER A 340 15.36 -3.16 13.21
N VAL A 341 16.16 -4.19 12.89
CA VAL A 341 17.50 -4.34 13.47
C VAL A 341 18.40 -3.26 12.85
N ILE A 342 18.79 -2.27 13.67
CA ILE A 342 19.63 -1.14 13.28
C ILE A 342 21.03 -1.63 12.88
#